data_AF-A0A1N6IX90-F1
#
_entry.id   AF-A0A1N6IX90-F1
#
_cell.length_a   1.000
_cell.length_b   1.000
_cell.length_c   1.000
_cell.angle_alpha   90.00
_cell.angle_beta   90.00
_cell.angle_gamma   90.00
#
_symmetry.space_group_name_H-M   'P 1'
#
loop_
_entity.id
_entity.type
_entity.pdbx_description
1 polymer ?
#
loop_
_entity_poly.entity_id
_entity_poly.type
_entity_poly.pdbx_seq_one_letter_code
_entity_poly.pdbx_strand_id
1 'polypeptide(L)'
;MFKLSPRVWILNAAAVLSGQHGAVTQQAELAGCSRETVYEHSRKVEQRLKGEPTPEDVVELREENQRLRKRIAELKRETQGRILFDKAKQRQLTTAAFAMGVSLRQVEDLLGVLLAPEQVPDHSTLGRWVQDAARQAGQVLKALDPACATQIQTLAVDEIFFGGDRPWSGSSRRA
;
A
#
# COMPACT_ATOMS: atom_id res chain seq x y z
N MET A 1 16.30 15.63 -25.29
CA MET A 1 15.85 15.32 -26.67
C MET A 1 17.08 15.08 -27.53
N PHE A 2 17.46 13.82 -27.75
CA PHE A 2 18.71 13.44 -28.43
C PHE A 2 18.53 13.51 -29.95
N LYS A 3 19.13 14.50 -30.62
CA LYS A 3 19.08 14.61 -32.10
C LYS A 3 20.06 13.66 -32.81
N LEU A 4 21.04 13.10 -32.10
CA LEU A 4 22.06 12.19 -32.64
C LEU A 4 22.22 10.99 -31.71
N SER A 5 22.52 9.82 -32.27
CA SER A 5 22.61 8.56 -31.52
C SER A 5 23.84 8.53 -30.59
N PRO A 6 23.81 7.72 -29.50
CA PRO A 6 24.99 7.55 -28.62
C PRO A 6 26.25 7.10 -29.37
N ARG A 7 26.09 6.32 -30.44
CA ARG A 7 27.21 5.91 -31.31
C ARG A 7 27.89 7.11 -31.95
N VAL A 8 27.12 8.09 -32.45
CA VAL A 8 27.67 9.32 -33.03
C VAL A 8 28.39 10.16 -31.97
N TRP A 9 27.90 10.18 -30.73
CA TRP A 9 28.57 10.87 -29.63
C TRP A 9 29.93 10.26 -29.29
N ILE A 10 30.02 8.92 -29.26
CA ILE A 10 31.26 8.20 -29.02
C ILE A 10 32.27 8.46 -30.16
N LEU A 11 31.82 8.44 -31.41
CA LEU A 11 32.67 8.73 -32.57
C LEU A 11 33.13 10.20 -32.59
N ASN A 12 32.27 11.14 -32.20
CA ASN A 12 32.61 12.55 -32.02
C ASN A 12 33.69 12.73 -30.94
N ALA A 13 33.54 12.04 -29.81
CA ALA A 13 34.55 12.04 -28.74
C ALA A 13 35.87 11.43 -29.22
N ALA A 14 35.84 10.31 -29.95
CA ALA A 14 37.04 9.68 -30.51
C ALA A 14 37.79 10.61 -31.48
N ALA A 15 37.07 11.34 -32.34
CA ALA A 15 37.67 12.31 -33.26
C ALA A 15 38.32 13.50 -32.54
N VAL A 16 37.81 13.92 -31.38
CA VAL A 16 38.37 15.01 -30.57
C VAL A 16 39.56 14.54 -29.73
N LEU A 17 39.45 13.37 -29.11
CA LEU A 17 40.42 12.88 -28.12
C LEU A 17 41.58 12.09 -28.73
N SER A 18 41.38 11.49 -29.90
CA SER A 18 42.36 10.59 -30.53
C SER A 18 42.50 10.82 -32.04
N GLY A 19 41.81 11.82 -32.60
CA GLY A 19 41.88 12.14 -34.01
C GLY A 19 43.14 12.93 -34.39
N GLN A 20 43.63 12.69 -35.60
CA GLN A 20 44.67 13.50 -36.23
C GLN A 20 44.15 14.88 -36.66
N HIS A 21 45.05 15.78 -37.08
CA HIS A 21 44.65 17.10 -37.58
C HIS A 21 43.60 16.99 -38.69
N GLY A 22 42.50 17.73 -38.57
CA GLY A 22 41.35 17.67 -39.49
C GLY A 22 40.25 16.66 -39.11
N ALA A 23 40.49 15.72 -38.19
CA ALA A 23 39.52 14.68 -37.82
C ALA A 23 38.19 15.23 -37.28
N VAL A 24 38.23 16.31 -36.48
CA VAL A 24 37.02 16.97 -35.95
C VAL A 24 36.17 17.56 -37.07
N THR A 25 36.80 18.13 -38.10
CA THR A 25 36.09 18.72 -39.25
C THR A 25 35.44 17.62 -40.08
N GLN A 26 36.19 16.57 -40.41
CA GLN A 26 35.67 15.42 -41.14
C GLN A 26 34.52 14.73 -40.38
N GLN A 27 34.67 14.58 -39.06
CA GLN A 27 33.63 13.98 -38.23
C GLN A 27 32.37 14.85 -38.13
N ALA A 28 32.52 16.18 -38.07
CA ALA A 28 31.40 17.11 -38.10
C ALA A 28 30.60 16.99 -39.41
N GLU A 29 31.29 16.88 -40.55
CA GLU A 29 30.68 16.65 -41.86
C GLU A 29 29.95 15.30 -41.91
N LEU A 30 30.61 14.21 -41.48
CA LEU A 30 30.02 12.86 -41.45
C LEU A 30 28.81 12.76 -40.52
N ALA A 31 28.85 13.43 -39.37
CA ALA A 31 27.77 13.46 -38.40
C ALA A 31 26.67 14.47 -38.74
N GLY A 32 26.85 15.29 -39.79
CA GLY A 32 25.92 16.35 -40.18
C GLY A 32 25.71 17.40 -39.09
N CYS A 33 26.75 17.72 -38.32
CA CYS A 33 26.68 18.68 -37.22
C CYS A 33 27.82 19.70 -37.26
N SER A 34 27.78 20.70 -36.38
CA SER A 34 28.88 21.67 -36.28
C SER A 34 30.06 21.09 -35.52
N ARG A 35 31.26 21.62 -35.78
CA ARG A 35 32.48 21.28 -35.02
C ARG A 35 32.31 21.54 -33.52
N GLU A 36 31.55 22.56 -33.14
CA GLU A 36 31.25 22.87 -31.74
C GLU A 36 30.43 21.76 -31.07
N THR A 37 29.42 21.22 -31.78
CA THR A 37 28.64 20.05 -31.32
C THR A 37 29.53 18.82 -31.11
N VAL A 38 30.55 18.63 -31.96
CA VAL A 38 31.52 17.53 -31.79
C VAL A 38 32.31 17.70 -30.47
N TYR A 39 32.82 18.89 -30.17
CA TYR A 39 33.49 19.17 -28.90
C TYR A 39 32.56 19.03 -27.68
N GLU A 40 31.32 19.51 -27.80
CA GLU A 40 30.33 19.40 -26.72
C GLU A 40 30.00 17.94 -26.40
N HIS A 41 29.81 17.10 -27.43
CA HIS A 41 29.61 15.66 -27.25
C HIS A 41 30.81 15.01 -26.58
N SER A 42 32.03 15.36 -26.98
CA SER A 42 33.26 14.85 -26.35
C SER A 42 33.31 15.16 -24.85
N ARG A 43 33.05 16.42 -24.46
CA ARG A 43 33.03 16.81 -23.04
C ARG A 43 31.95 16.06 -22.25
N LYS A 44 30.75 15.89 -22.84
CA LYS A 44 29.65 15.14 -22.21
C LYS A 44 29.96 13.66 -22.04
N VAL A 45 30.65 13.04 -23.00
CA VAL A 45 31.11 11.64 -22.91
C VAL A 45 32.15 11.50 -21.81
N GLU A 46 33.17 12.36 -21.77
CA GLU A 46 34.15 12.35 -20.68
C GLU A 46 33.52 12.54 -19.30
N GLN A 47 32.60 13.51 -19.16
CA GLN A 47 31.93 13.77 -17.88
C GLN A 47 31.15 12.57 -17.38
N ARG A 48 30.51 11.81 -18.29
CA ARG A 48 29.79 10.58 -17.92
C ARG A 48 30.74 9.46 -17.52
N LEU A 49 31.85 9.29 -18.23
CA LEU A 49 32.85 8.26 -17.92
C LEU A 49 33.59 8.55 -16.60
N LYS A 50 33.80 9.83 -16.26
CA LYS A 50 34.39 10.25 -14.97
C LYS A 50 33.47 10.01 -13.77
N GLY A 51 32.17 9.84 -14.00
CA GLY A 51 31.17 9.59 -12.95
C GLY A 51 30.76 8.12 -12.82
N GLU A 52 31.48 7.18 -13.45
CA GLU A 52 31.15 5.76 -13.31
C GLU A 52 31.49 5.28 -11.90
N PRO A 53 30.55 4.58 -11.23
CA PRO A 53 30.82 3.95 -9.95
C PRO A 53 31.97 2.96 -10.10
N THR A 54 32.87 2.98 -9.13
CA THR A 54 34.00 2.05 -9.12
C THR A 54 33.51 0.61 -9.02
N PRO A 55 34.31 -0.39 -9.44
CA PRO A 55 33.98 -1.78 -9.22
C PRO A 55 33.69 -2.11 -7.75
N GLU A 56 34.33 -1.40 -6.82
CA GLU A 56 34.11 -1.50 -5.38
C GLU A 56 32.70 -1.00 -5.00
N ASP A 57 32.28 0.16 -5.51
CA ASP A 57 30.91 0.69 -5.32
C ASP A 57 29.85 -0.30 -5.84
N VAL A 58 30.11 -0.94 -6.99
CA VAL A 58 29.19 -1.92 -7.57
C VAL A 58 29.10 -3.19 -6.72
N VAL A 59 30.22 -3.63 -6.12
CA VAL A 59 30.24 -4.78 -5.20
C VAL A 59 29.48 -4.44 -3.92
N GLU A 60 29.76 -3.28 -3.32
CA GLU A 60 29.08 -2.82 -2.11
C GLU A 60 27.57 -2.73 -2.30
N LEU A 61 27.11 -2.11 -3.40
CA LEU A 61 25.70 -2.00 -3.73
C LEU A 61 25.05 -3.37 -3.94
N ARG A 62 25.77 -4.34 -4.52
CA ARG A 62 25.25 -5.71 -4.71
C ARG A 62 25.11 -6.44 -3.38
N GLU A 63 26.09 -6.30 -2.49
CA GLU A 63 26.03 -6.87 -1.16
C GLU A 63 24.90 -6.27 -0.35
N GLU A 64 24.75 -4.94 -0.37
CA GLU A 64 23.64 -4.26 0.29
C GLU A 64 22.29 -4.70 -0.26
N ASN A 65 22.14 -4.79 -1.59
CA ASN A 65 20.90 -5.27 -2.19
C ASN A 65 20.58 -6.71 -1.76
N GLN A 66 21.59 -7.57 -1.64
CA GLN A 66 21.42 -8.93 -1.15
C GLN A 66 21.01 -8.96 0.33
N ARG A 67 21.61 -8.11 1.18
CA ARG A 67 21.24 -7.95 2.59
C ARG A 67 19.79 -7.48 2.73
N LEU A 68 19.40 -6.44 1.99
CA LEU A 68 18.03 -5.90 2.01
C LEU A 68 17.01 -6.93 1.52
N ARG A 69 17.32 -7.68 0.46
CA ARG A 69 16.45 -8.76 -0.03
C ARG A 69 16.24 -9.85 1.02
N LYS A 70 17.30 -10.27 1.70
CA LYS A 70 17.20 -11.23 2.81
C LYS A 70 16.33 -10.68 3.94
N ARG A 71 16.55 -9.42 4.34
CA ARG A 71 15.77 -8.78 5.40
C ARG A 71 14.29 -8.65 5.05
N ILE A 72 13.97 -8.29 3.80
CA ILE A 72 12.59 -8.25 3.32
C ILE A 72 11.96 -9.64 3.34
N ALA A 73 12.70 -10.68 2.94
CA ALA A 73 12.19 -12.06 2.97
C ALA A 73 11.91 -12.53 4.41
N GLU A 74 12.78 -12.21 5.35
CA GLU A 74 12.58 -12.49 6.79
C GLU A 74 11.34 -11.76 7.32
N LEU A 75 11.25 -10.44 7.13
CA LEU A 75 10.10 -9.65 7.59
C LEU A 75 8.79 -10.15 6.97
N LYS A 76 8.81 -10.53 5.69
CA LYS A 76 7.64 -11.14 5.03
C LYS A 76 7.25 -12.46 5.68
N ARG A 77 8.21 -13.33 6.01
CA ARG A 77 7.93 -14.58 6.73
C ARG A 77 7.38 -14.32 8.13
N GLU A 78 7.97 -13.38 8.87
CA GLU A 78 7.52 -13.00 10.21
C GLU A 78 6.11 -12.42 10.22
N THR A 79 5.71 -11.75 9.15
CA THR A 79 4.39 -11.13 8.99
C THR A 79 3.35 -12.05 8.36
N GLN A 80 3.77 -13.17 7.74
CA GLN A 80 2.88 -14.08 7.01
C GLN A 80 1.80 -14.72 7.89
N GLY A 81 2.02 -14.81 9.21
CA GLY A 81 1.04 -15.27 10.20
C GLY A 81 0.40 -14.16 11.04
N ARG A 82 0.69 -12.88 10.77
CA ARG A 82 0.17 -11.76 11.57
C ARG A 82 -1.13 -11.25 10.97
N ILE A 83 -2.14 -11.12 11.82
CA ILE A 83 -3.40 -10.46 11.44
C ILE A 83 -3.23 -8.97 11.72
N LEU A 84 -3.45 -8.14 10.70
CA LEU A 84 -3.58 -6.70 10.89
C LEU A 84 -4.89 -6.43 11.66
N PHE A 85 -4.76 -6.03 12.93
CA PHE A 85 -5.90 -5.74 13.80
C PHE A 85 -6.18 -4.23 13.85
N ASP A 86 -6.46 -3.67 12.67
CA ASP A 86 -6.80 -2.25 12.49
C ASP A 86 -8.24 -1.93 12.92
N LYS A 87 -8.64 -0.66 12.82
CA LYS A 87 -10.00 -0.21 13.18
C LYS A 87 -11.09 -0.90 12.36
N ALA A 88 -10.82 -1.29 11.12
CA ALA A 88 -11.80 -1.99 10.29
C ALA A 88 -12.02 -3.42 10.80
N LYS A 89 -10.94 -4.13 11.14
CA LYS A 89 -11.00 -5.46 11.74
C LYS A 89 -11.62 -5.43 13.13
N GLN A 90 -11.34 -4.41 13.94
CA GLN A 90 -11.98 -4.18 15.24
C GLN A 90 -13.49 -3.99 15.11
N ARG A 91 -13.96 -3.17 14.15
CA ARG A 91 -15.38 -3.02 13.83
C ARG A 91 -16.02 -4.34 13.43
N GLN A 92 -15.39 -5.07 12.50
CA GLN A 92 -15.86 -6.38 12.05
C GLN A 92 -16.01 -7.36 13.23
N LEU A 93 -14.99 -7.47 14.08
CA LEU A 93 -15.01 -8.33 15.26
C LEU A 93 -16.11 -7.90 16.24
N THR A 94 -16.24 -6.60 16.51
CA THR A 94 -17.26 -6.05 17.41
C THR A 94 -18.67 -6.39 16.92
N THR A 95 -18.96 -6.14 15.64
CA THR A 95 -20.26 -6.44 15.04
C THR A 95 -20.56 -7.94 15.08
N ALA A 96 -19.59 -8.78 14.72
CA ALA A 96 -19.76 -10.23 14.74
C ALA A 96 -19.99 -10.76 16.15
N ALA A 97 -19.19 -10.33 17.13
CA ALA A 97 -19.32 -10.73 18.53
C ALA A 97 -20.68 -10.31 19.11
N PHE A 98 -21.11 -9.08 18.84
CA PHE A 98 -22.41 -8.59 19.27
C PHE A 98 -23.56 -9.38 18.64
N ALA A 99 -23.48 -9.70 17.34
CA ALA A 99 -24.46 -10.52 16.65
C ALA A 99 -24.53 -11.96 17.20
N MET A 100 -23.43 -12.47 17.78
CA MET A 100 -23.38 -13.75 18.49
C MET A 100 -23.90 -13.66 19.95
N GLY A 101 -24.36 -12.50 20.40
CA GLY A 101 -24.91 -12.30 21.74
C GLY A 101 -23.90 -11.85 22.80
N VAL A 102 -22.67 -11.50 22.42
CA VAL A 102 -21.68 -10.95 23.35
C VAL A 102 -22.02 -9.49 23.65
N SER A 103 -22.14 -9.12 24.93
CA SER A 103 -22.45 -7.74 25.31
C SER A 103 -21.31 -6.77 24.95
N LEU A 104 -21.63 -5.51 24.65
CA LEU A 104 -20.62 -4.51 24.27
C LEU A 104 -19.54 -4.29 25.33
N ARG A 105 -19.88 -4.46 26.62
CA ARG A 105 -18.90 -4.39 27.71
C ARG A 105 -17.93 -5.58 27.70
N GLN A 106 -18.44 -6.78 27.42
CA GLN A 106 -17.56 -7.94 27.25
C GLN A 106 -16.69 -7.79 25.99
N VAL A 107 -17.20 -7.19 24.92
CA VAL A 107 -16.37 -6.88 23.74
C VAL A 107 -15.29 -5.85 24.08
N GLU A 108 -15.62 -4.81 24.84
CA GLU A 108 -14.64 -3.83 25.35
C GLU A 108 -13.53 -4.53 26.16
N ASP A 109 -13.91 -5.41 27.10
CA ASP A 109 -12.96 -6.20 27.89
C ASP A 109 -12.07 -7.10 27.00
N LEU A 110 -12.65 -7.76 25.99
CA LEU A 110 -11.90 -8.61 25.04
C LEU A 110 -10.93 -7.80 24.17
N LEU A 111 -11.34 -6.61 23.72
CA LEU A 111 -10.44 -5.71 23.00
C LEU A 111 -9.29 -5.23 23.90
N GLY A 112 -9.55 -5.04 25.20
CA GLY A 112 -8.53 -4.74 26.20
C GLY A 112 -7.46 -5.83 26.40
N VAL A 113 -7.75 -7.08 26.03
CA VAL A 113 -6.72 -8.15 26.01
C VAL A 113 -5.77 -8.00 24.82
N LEU A 114 -6.25 -7.43 23.71
CA LEU A 114 -5.52 -7.38 22.43
C LEU A 114 -4.83 -6.04 22.18
N LEU A 115 -5.34 -4.95 22.77
CA LEU A 115 -4.93 -3.58 22.50
C LEU A 115 -4.32 -2.92 23.74
N ALA A 116 -3.45 -1.93 23.51
CA ALA A 116 -3.00 -1.05 24.58
C ALA A 116 -4.20 -0.27 25.17
N PRO A 117 -4.23 0.05 26.47
CA PRO A 117 -5.37 0.68 27.13
C PRO A 117 -5.88 1.95 26.44
N GLU A 118 -4.99 2.77 25.88
CA GLU A 118 -5.30 4.04 25.22
C GLU A 118 -5.96 3.84 23.84
N GLN A 119 -5.93 2.61 23.32
CA GLN A 119 -6.44 2.23 22.01
C GLN A 119 -7.76 1.47 22.10
N VAL A 120 -8.20 1.07 23.31
CA VAL A 120 -9.44 0.35 23.52
C VAL A 120 -10.63 1.31 23.36
N PRO A 121 -11.53 1.09 22.40
CA PRO A 121 -12.75 1.88 22.29
C PRO A 121 -13.73 1.51 23.41
N ASP A 122 -14.33 2.53 24.03
CA ASP A 122 -15.39 2.30 25.01
C ASP A 122 -16.64 1.64 24.39
N HIS A 123 -17.45 0.97 25.21
CA HIS A 123 -18.70 0.31 24.79
C HIS A 123 -19.68 1.25 24.05
N SER A 124 -19.65 2.56 24.31
CA SER A 124 -20.50 3.53 23.60
C SER A 124 -20.04 3.72 22.15
N THR A 125 -18.73 3.72 21.92
CA THR A 125 -18.11 3.75 20.60
C THR A 125 -18.35 2.44 19.86
N LEU A 126 -18.20 1.31 20.55
CA LEU A 126 -18.55 -0.01 20.00
C LEU A 126 -20.03 -0.07 19.61
N GLY A 127 -20.93 0.46 20.44
CA GLY A 127 -22.36 0.54 20.16
C GLY A 127 -22.69 1.33 18.90
N ARG A 128 -22.00 2.45 18.66
CA ARG A 128 -22.14 3.21 17.40
C ARG A 128 -21.72 2.39 16.18
N TRP A 129 -20.63 1.63 16.28
CA TRP A 129 -20.19 0.76 15.18
C TRP A 129 -21.20 -0.35 14.87
N VAL A 130 -21.77 -0.97 15.90
CA VAL A 130 -22.84 -1.97 15.75
C VAL A 130 -24.08 -1.33 15.13
N GLN A 131 -24.47 -0.15 15.59
CA GLN A 131 -25.64 0.57 15.05
C GLN A 131 -25.45 0.93 13.57
N ASP A 132 -24.25 1.38 13.19
CA ASP A 132 -23.93 1.68 11.79
C ASP A 132 -24.01 0.43 10.91
N ALA A 133 -23.47 -0.70 11.38
CA ALA A 133 -23.57 -1.98 10.68
C ALA A 133 -25.04 -2.46 10.57
N ALA A 134 -25.82 -2.31 11.63
CA ALA A 134 -27.25 -2.65 11.62
C ALA A 134 -28.03 -1.76 10.63
N ARG A 135 -27.71 -0.47 10.55
CA ARG A 135 -28.31 0.44 9.56
C ARG A 135 -27.99 0.00 8.14
N GLN A 136 -26.74 -0.37 7.87
CA GLN A 136 -26.33 -0.87 6.56
C GLN A 136 -27.02 -2.20 6.22
N ALA A 137 -27.10 -3.14 7.17
CA ALA A 137 -27.83 -4.39 6.98
C ALA A 137 -29.31 -4.13 6.65
N GLY A 138 -29.96 -3.19 7.34
CA GLY A 138 -31.33 -2.80 7.04
C GLY A 138 -31.52 -2.24 5.62
N GLN A 139 -30.53 -1.53 5.06
CA GLN A 139 -30.59 -1.09 3.67
C GLN A 139 -30.47 -2.26 2.69
N VAL A 140 -29.60 -3.23 2.99
CA VAL A 140 -29.43 -4.44 2.19
C VAL A 140 -30.73 -5.27 2.17
N LEU A 141 -31.35 -5.47 3.34
CA LEU A 141 -32.62 -6.20 3.45
C LEU A 141 -33.74 -5.55 2.63
N LYS A 142 -33.86 -4.22 2.62
CA LYS A 142 -34.84 -3.50 1.78
C LYS A 142 -34.76 -3.84 0.29
N ALA A 143 -33.57 -4.17 -0.22
CA ALA A 143 -33.38 -4.57 -1.61
C ALA A 143 -33.51 -6.10 -1.79
N LEU A 144 -33.07 -6.88 -0.82
CA LEU A 144 -33.11 -8.34 -0.84
C LEU A 144 -34.54 -8.88 -0.71
N ASP A 145 -35.35 -8.31 0.19
CA ASP A 145 -36.69 -8.83 0.48
C ASP A 145 -37.58 -8.85 -0.78
N PRO A 146 -37.69 -7.75 -1.59
CA PRO A 146 -38.47 -7.78 -2.82
C PRO A 146 -37.88 -8.70 -3.90
N ALA A 147 -36.55 -8.78 -3.99
CA ALA A 147 -35.86 -9.61 -4.99
C ALA A 147 -36.06 -11.12 -4.72
N CYS A 148 -36.20 -11.49 -3.44
CA CYS A 148 -36.46 -12.86 -3.02
C CYS A 148 -37.96 -13.19 -2.95
N ALA A 149 -38.86 -12.20 -2.85
CA ALA A 149 -40.29 -12.43 -2.60
C ALA A 149 -40.95 -13.41 -3.57
N THR A 150 -40.67 -13.31 -4.87
CA THR A 150 -41.25 -14.21 -5.89
C THR A 150 -40.64 -15.62 -5.89
N GLN A 151 -39.53 -15.83 -5.19
CA GLN A 151 -38.84 -17.11 -5.09
C GLN A 151 -39.27 -17.92 -3.85
N ILE A 152 -40.01 -17.30 -2.92
CA ILE A 152 -40.49 -17.94 -1.70
C ILE A 152 -41.66 -18.88 -2.04
N GLN A 153 -41.48 -20.18 -1.81
CA GLN A 153 -42.54 -21.19 -2.00
C GLN A 153 -43.30 -21.48 -0.70
N THR A 154 -42.68 -21.24 0.46
CA THR A 154 -43.26 -21.50 1.79
C THR A 154 -42.67 -20.50 2.77
N LEU A 155 -43.51 -19.91 3.62
CA LEU A 155 -43.12 -18.91 4.61
C LEU A 155 -43.60 -19.35 5.99
N ALA A 156 -42.70 -19.35 6.98
CA ALA A 156 -43.03 -19.49 8.40
C ALA A 156 -42.83 -18.13 9.08
N VAL A 157 -43.85 -17.65 9.77
CA VAL A 157 -43.80 -16.39 10.51
C VAL A 157 -43.61 -16.72 11.98
N ASP A 158 -42.70 -16.01 12.64
CA ASP A 158 -42.40 -16.15 14.06
C ASP A 158 -42.24 -14.76 14.69
N GLU A 159 -42.57 -14.64 15.97
CA GLU A 159 -42.53 -13.39 16.72
C GLU A 159 -41.52 -13.49 17.87
N ILE A 160 -40.58 -12.53 17.91
CA ILE A 160 -39.58 -12.46 18.97
C ILE A 160 -39.96 -11.33 19.93
N PHE A 161 -40.35 -11.70 21.15
CA PHE A 161 -40.66 -10.76 22.21
C PHE A 161 -39.37 -10.31 22.93
N PHE A 162 -39.10 -9.00 22.89
CA PHE A 162 -38.03 -8.39 23.67
C PHE A 162 -38.63 -7.72 24.93
N GLY A 163 -38.10 -8.03 26.11
CA GLY A 163 -38.50 -7.38 27.38
C GLY A 163 -37.94 -5.96 27.47
N GLY A 164 -38.68 -4.96 26.98
CA GLY A 164 -38.13 -3.65 26.61
C GLY A 164 -38.68 -2.43 27.33
N ASP A 165 -38.87 -2.44 28.65
CA ASP A 165 -39.19 -1.20 29.41
C ASP A 165 -37.94 -0.53 30.02
N ARG A 166 -36.74 -1.00 29.70
CA ARG A 166 -35.50 -0.32 30.10
C ARG A 166 -34.82 0.31 28.89
N PRO A 167 -34.63 1.65 28.85
CA PRO A 167 -33.80 2.25 27.84
C PRO A 167 -32.37 1.69 27.95
N TRP A 168 -31.81 1.33 26.79
CA TRP A 168 -30.50 0.68 26.64
C TRP A 168 -29.32 1.48 27.26
N SER A 169 -29.57 2.73 27.65
CA SER A 169 -28.62 3.65 28.30
C SER A 169 -28.49 3.47 29.83
N GLY A 170 -29.27 2.59 30.44
CA GLY A 170 -29.18 2.27 31.87
C GLY A 170 -27.98 1.41 32.22
N SER A 171 -26.78 1.98 32.16
CA SER A 171 -25.56 1.42 32.76
C SER A 171 -25.82 1.06 34.22
N SER A 172 -25.83 -0.24 34.54
CA SER A 172 -25.62 -0.70 35.91
C SER A 172 -24.27 -0.16 36.36
N ARG A 173 -24.27 0.83 37.27
CA ARG A 173 -23.09 1.17 38.06
C ARG A 173 -22.71 -0.07 38.87
N ARG A 174 -21.44 -0.45 38.87
CA ARG A 174 -20.94 -1.54 39.72
C ARG A 174 -21.16 -1.16 41.19
N ALA A 175 -21.62 -2.14 41.97
CA ALA A 175 -21.40 -2.19 43.42
C ALA A 175 -19.93 -2.57 43.69
#